data_AF-A0A814H0D5-F1
#
_entry.id   AF-A0A814H0D5-F1
#
_cell.length_a   1.000
_cell.length_b   1.000
_cell.length_c   1.000
_cell.angle_alpha   90.00
_cell.angle_beta   90.00
_cell.angle_gamma   90.00
#
_symmetry.space_group_name_H-M   'P 1'
#
loop_
_entity.id
_entity.type
_entity.pdbx_description
1 polymer ?
#
loop_
_entity_poly.entity_id
_entity_poly.type
_entity_poly.pdbx_seq_one_letter_code
_entity_poly.pdbx_strand_id
1 'polypeptide(L)'
;MCYHFISYIWFLLVFSYMMLYELDSPDTLEIPHWTEIYVITTVSTMFCEEIQKRIHEYNYRMVERCGSTGSIILTVLTNVFYTAPYILFYLGLVFRYSSYDDKIFTAGRIIWAFDLELWYLGSLKFVVALRSVGPKLFMLKNMLRDLAGFLYLILIAIAAYGVVSRALIFYQQIPFTGTDIFRSIFYEPYWFIYGTVSDKDLLDQMVSNGTQSLVAEATATHVLLAFHMLFINILILNLLIAVFT
;
A
#
# COMPACT_ATOMS: atom_id res chain seq x y z
N MET A 1 25.95 -12.69 -8.48
CA MET A 1 24.61 -12.13 -8.80
C MET A 1 23.52 -13.20 -8.72
N CYS A 2 23.63 -14.33 -9.45
CA CYS A 2 22.61 -15.40 -9.41
C CYS A 2 22.40 -16.00 -8.01
N TYR A 3 23.47 -16.25 -7.26
CA TYR A 3 23.37 -16.81 -5.90
C TYR A 3 22.60 -15.89 -4.93
N HIS A 4 22.93 -14.59 -4.90
CA HIS A 4 22.21 -13.63 -4.06
C HIS A 4 20.73 -13.53 -4.44
N PHE A 5 20.42 -13.60 -5.73
CA PHE A 5 19.03 -13.61 -6.20
C PHE A 5 18.29 -14.86 -5.73
N ILE A 6 18.86 -16.06 -5.94
CA ILE A 6 18.25 -17.33 -5.52
C ILE A 6 18.07 -17.38 -4.01
N SER A 7 19.08 -16.97 -3.24
CA SER A 7 19.02 -16.89 -1.77
C SER A 7 17.94 -15.92 -1.29
N TYR A 8 17.72 -14.81 -2.00
CA TYR A 8 16.68 -13.84 -1.67
C TYR A 8 15.27 -14.36 -1.97
N ILE A 9 15.08 -15.03 -3.10
CA ILE A 9 13.80 -15.69 -3.41
C ILE A 9 13.51 -16.79 -2.39
N TRP A 10 14.52 -17.57 -1.99
CA TRP A 10 14.36 -18.58 -0.94
C TRP A 10 13.96 -17.95 0.40
N PHE A 11 14.59 -16.84 0.79
CA PHE A 11 14.20 -16.06 1.96
C PHE A 11 12.73 -15.61 1.90
N LEU A 12 12.26 -15.06 0.77
CA LEU A 12 10.86 -14.65 0.60
C LEU A 12 9.89 -15.82 0.73
N LEU A 13 10.23 -16.99 0.19
CA LEU A 13 9.40 -18.19 0.31
C LEU A 13 9.30 -18.66 1.77
N VAL A 14 10.42 -18.71 2.50
CA VAL A 14 10.42 -19.10 3.91
C VAL A 14 9.68 -18.08 4.77
N PHE A 15 9.85 -16.78 4.50
CA PHE A 15 9.13 -15.73 5.23
C PHE A 15 7.62 -15.77 4.94
N SER A 16 7.22 -16.02 3.69
CA SER A 16 5.82 -16.23 3.31
C SER A 16 5.22 -17.47 3.97
N TYR A 17 5.98 -18.57 4.05
CA TYR A 17 5.54 -19.80 4.73
C TYR A 17 5.32 -19.54 6.22
N MET A 18 6.26 -18.86 6.88
CA MET A 18 6.17 -18.47 8.29
C MET A 18 4.90 -17.65 8.56
N MET A 19 4.61 -16.65 7.72
CA MET A 19 3.44 -15.79 7.88
C MET A 19 2.10 -16.52 7.68
N LEU A 20 2.06 -17.51 6.79
CA LEU A 20 0.81 -18.17 6.39
C LEU A 20 0.43 -19.36 7.26
N TYR A 21 1.42 -20.11 7.76
CA TYR A 21 1.18 -21.38 8.46
C TYR A 21 1.64 -21.41 9.91
N GLU A 22 2.64 -20.60 10.27
CA GLU A 22 3.31 -20.74 11.57
C GLU A 22 2.84 -19.68 12.59
N LEU A 23 2.21 -18.60 12.13
CA LEU A 23 1.86 -17.44 12.96
C LEU A 23 0.47 -17.52 13.62
N ASP A 24 -0.15 -18.69 13.65
CA ASP A 24 -1.56 -18.85 14.09
C ASP A 24 -1.74 -19.47 15.48
N SER A 25 -0.69 -19.86 16.21
CA SER A 25 -0.83 -20.40 17.57
C SER A 25 -0.41 -19.40 18.67
N PRO A 26 -1.35 -18.69 19.31
CA PRO A 26 -1.09 -17.93 20.55
C PRO A 26 -0.70 -18.84 21.73
N ASP A 27 -0.97 -20.14 21.63
CA ASP A 27 -0.73 -21.11 22.71
C ASP A 27 0.72 -21.63 22.78
N THR A 28 1.56 -21.35 21.79
CA THR A 28 2.97 -21.77 21.76
C THR A 28 3.90 -20.63 22.14
N LEU A 29 3.73 -20.09 23.35
CA LEU A 29 4.86 -19.55 24.09
C LEU A 29 5.72 -20.76 24.50
N GLU A 30 6.79 -21.05 23.75
CA GLU A 30 8.11 -21.30 24.39
C GLU A 30 9.25 -21.61 23.42
N ILE A 31 9.06 -21.84 22.11
CA ILE A 31 10.20 -22.02 21.19
C ILE A 31 9.90 -21.40 19.83
N PRO A 32 10.73 -20.43 19.35
CA PRO A 32 10.60 -19.95 17.98
C PRO A 32 10.86 -21.11 17.02
N HIS A 33 9.96 -21.32 16.07
CA HIS A 33 10.12 -22.38 15.08
C HIS A 33 11.38 -22.12 14.24
N TRP A 34 11.97 -23.17 13.67
CA TRP A 34 13.23 -23.04 12.93
C TRP A 34 13.10 -22.06 11.74
N THR A 35 11.91 -21.92 11.18
CA THR A 35 11.61 -20.93 10.12
C THR A 35 11.70 -19.50 10.63
N GLU A 36 11.20 -19.20 11.82
CA GLU A 36 11.29 -17.89 12.45
C GLU A 36 12.75 -17.54 12.77
N ILE A 37 13.50 -18.47 13.35
CA ILE A 37 14.94 -18.29 13.62
C ILE A 37 15.70 -18.02 12.30
N TYR A 38 15.39 -18.78 11.24
CA TYR A 38 15.98 -18.58 9.92
C TYR A 38 15.70 -17.18 9.35
N VAL A 39 14.45 -16.70 9.44
CA VAL A 39 14.07 -15.37 8.96
C VAL A 39 14.76 -14.28 9.77
N ILE A 40 14.76 -14.37 11.11
CA ILE A 40 15.41 -13.39 12.00
C ILE A 40 16.91 -13.29 11.73
N THR A 41 17.58 -14.44 11.61
CA THR A 41 19.02 -14.48 11.31
C THR A 41 19.31 -13.89 9.94
N THR A 42 18.53 -14.26 8.92
CA THR A 42 18.68 -13.74 7.55
C THR A 42 18.49 -12.22 7.50
N VAL A 43 17.42 -11.69 8.10
CA VAL A 43 17.15 -10.24 8.15
C VAL A 43 18.26 -9.51 8.90
N SER A 44 18.74 -10.08 10.01
CA SER A 44 19.82 -9.48 10.79
C SER A 44 21.15 -9.45 10.02
N THR A 45 21.47 -10.51 9.27
CA THR A 45 22.64 -10.52 8.38
C THR A 45 22.51 -9.46 7.28
N MET A 46 21.34 -9.36 6.62
CA MET A 46 21.09 -8.33 5.61
C MET A 46 21.17 -6.91 6.19
N PHE A 47 20.68 -6.70 7.41
CA PHE A 47 20.76 -5.42 8.11
C PHE A 47 22.21 -5.02 8.40
N CYS A 48 23.03 -5.95 8.87
CA CYS A 48 24.46 -5.73 9.08
C CYS A 48 25.18 -5.37 7.77
N GLU A 49 24.89 -6.07 6.67
CA GLU A 49 25.45 -5.72 5.36
C GLU A 49 25.05 -4.31 4.91
N GLU A 50 23.80 -3.90 5.15
CA GLU A 50 23.30 -2.58 4.80
C GLU A 50 23.97 -1.47 5.63
N ILE A 51 24.19 -1.70 6.93
CA ILE A 51 24.97 -0.79 7.79
C ILE A 51 26.40 -0.67 7.26
N GLN A 52 27.04 -1.80 6.96
CA GLN A 52 28.41 -1.80 6.44
C GLN A 52 28.52 -1.02 5.14
N LYS A 53 27.57 -1.24 4.20
CA LYS A 53 27.48 -0.49 2.95
C LYS A 53 27.37 1.00 3.27
N ARG A 54 26.44 1.43 4.13
CA ARG A 54 26.24 2.85 4.49
C ARG A 54 27.46 3.51 5.12
N ILE A 55 28.18 2.81 6.01
CA ILE A 55 29.42 3.31 6.62
C ILE A 55 30.49 3.51 5.54
N HIS A 56 30.68 2.52 4.68
CA HIS A 56 31.58 2.65 3.53
C HIS A 56 31.15 3.81 2.64
N GLU A 57 29.83 3.98 2.45
CA GLU A 57 29.32 5.04 1.60
C GLU A 57 29.54 6.45 2.17
N TYR A 58 29.39 6.58 3.48
CA TYR A 58 29.65 7.82 4.19
C TYR A 58 31.12 8.21 4.10
N ASN A 59 32.03 7.24 4.23
CA ASN A 59 33.47 7.48 4.18
C ASN A 59 33.92 8.00 2.80
N TYR A 60 33.38 7.49 1.69
CA TYR A 60 33.72 8.03 0.36
C TYR A 60 33.07 9.40 0.10
N ARG A 61 31.80 9.61 0.52
CA ARG A 61 31.10 10.89 0.29
C ARG A 61 31.70 12.06 1.06
N MET A 62 32.40 11.80 2.17
CA MET A 62 33.12 12.84 2.90
C MET A 62 34.35 13.37 2.14
N VAL A 63 34.91 12.60 1.22
CA VAL A 63 36.03 13.02 0.36
C VAL A 63 35.55 13.87 -0.82
N GLU A 64 34.32 13.66 -1.28
CA GLU A 64 33.79 14.21 -2.53
C GLU A 64 32.67 15.24 -2.29
N ARG A 65 32.93 16.20 -1.39
CA ARG A 65 31.94 17.20 -0.99
C ARG A 65 31.88 18.35 -1.99
N CYS A 66 31.03 18.25 -3.03
CA CYS A 66 30.33 19.43 -3.56
C CYS A 66 29.23 19.10 -4.59
N GLY A 67 28.04 19.67 -4.38
CA GLY A 67 27.19 20.13 -5.48
C GLY A 67 26.08 19.20 -5.96
N SER A 68 24.96 19.12 -5.23
CA SER A 68 23.59 19.10 -5.81
C SER A 68 22.53 18.95 -4.72
N THR A 69 21.94 20.07 -4.30
CA THR A 69 20.87 20.12 -3.26
C THR A 69 19.62 19.33 -3.66
N GLY A 70 19.33 19.22 -4.97
CA GLY A 70 18.18 18.44 -5.46
C GLY A 70 18.36 16.92 -5.36
N SER A 71 19.60 16.43 -5.38
CA SER A 71 19.90 15.00 -5.20
C SER A 71 19.69 14.53 -3.76
N ILE A 72 19.80 15.44 -2.78
CA ILE A 72 19.78 15.11 -1.36
C ILE A 72 18.41 14.59 -0.93
N ILE A 73 17.32 15.23 -1.36
CA ILE A 73 15.95 14.85 -0.97
C ILE A 73 15.60 13.46 -1.54
N LEU A 74 15.88 13.22 -2.83
CA LEU A 74 15.64 11.93 -3.47
C LEU A 74 16.49 10.82 -2.81
N THR A 75 17.73 11.14 -2.45
CA THR A 75 18.63 10.22 -1.76
C THR A 75 18.10 9.90 -0.36
N VAL A 76 17.62 10.89 0.40
CA VAL A 76 17.01 10.68 1.72
C VAL A 76 15.74 9.83 1.63
N LEU A 77 14.85 10.11 0.69
CA LEU A 77 13.62 9.31 0.50
C LEU A 77 13.95 7.87 0.10
N THR A 78 14.91 7.68 -0.81
CA THR A 78 15.36 6.35 -1.23
C THR A 78 16.01 5.59 -0.07
N ASN A 79 16.77 6.30 0.77
CA ASN A 79 17.38 5.73 1.98
C ASN A 79 16.31 5.25 2.96
N VAL A 80 15.32 6.08 3.26
CA VAL A 80 14.21 5.73 4.15
C VAL A 80 13.48 4.49 3.63
N PHE A 81 13.14 4.46 2.34
CA PHE A 81 12.46 3.31 1.73
C PHE A 81 13.24 2.01 1.86
N TYR A 82 14.57 2.05 1.73
CA TYR A 82 15.40 0.85 1.90
C TYR A 82 15.66 0.47 3.35
N THR A 83 15.57 1.40 4.30
CA THR A 83 15.70 1.10 5.74
C THR A 83 14.40 0.70 6.41
N ALA A 84 13.25 1.11 5.85
CA ALA A 84 11.93 0.89 6.43
C ALA A 84 11.59 -0.58 6.72
N PRO A 85 11.89 -1.56 5.82
CA PRO A 85 11.55 -2.97 6.08
C PRO A 85 12.28 -3.50 7.33
N TYR A 86 13.58 -3.19 7.47
CA TYR A 86 14.34 -3.60 8.65
C TYR A 86 13.75 -3.05 9.95
N ILE A 87 13.33 -1.78 9.94
CA ILE A 87 12.73 -1.14 11.13
C ILE A 87 11.39 -1.80 11.47
N LEU A 88 10.53 -2.02 10.47
CA LEU A 88 9.23 -2.67 10.66
C LEU A 88 9.37 -4.13 11.11
N PHE A 89 10.35 -4.85 10.58
CA PHE A 89 10.66 -6.21 11.00
C PHE A 89 10.98 -6.29 12.49
N TYR A 90 11.91 -5.44 12.97
CA TYR A 90 12.28 -5.41 14.39
C TYR A 90 11.13 -4.89 15.27
N LEU A 91 10.32 -3.94 14.78
CA LEU A 91 9.13 -3.49 15.50
C LEU A 91 8.12 -4.63 15.69
N GLY A 92 7.84 -5.40 14.63
CA GLY A 92 6.98 -6.59 14.72
C GLY A 92 7.55 -7.66 15.65
N LEU A 93 8.87 -7.85 15.66
CA LEU A 93 9.56 -8.75 16.57
C LEU A 93 9.43 -8.32 18.04
N VAL A 94 9.52 -7.02 18.34
CA VAL A 94 9.27 -6.50 19.69
C VAL A 94 7.83 -6.78 20.14
N PHE A 95 6.84 -6.57 19.26
CA PHE A 95 5.45 -6.89 19.59
C PHE A 95 5.19 -8.39 19.75
N ARG A 96 5.89 -9.24 18.99
CA ARG A 96 5.86 -10.70 19.15
C ARG A 96 6.36 -11.14 20.53
N TYR A 97 7.45 -10.56 21.02
CA TYR A 97 7.96 -10.87 22.38
C TYR A 97 7.14 -10.22 23.49
N SER A 98 6.53 -9.06 23.22
CA SER A 98 5.65 -8.36 24.16
C SER A 98 4.19 -8.86 24.13
N SER A 99 3.92 -9.98 23.47
CA SER A 99 2.56 -10.55 23.25
C SER A 99 1.97 -11.16 24.53
N TYR A 100 1.70 -10.31 25.52
CA TYR A 100 0.93 -10.64 26.72
C TYR A 100 -0.60 -10.53 26.48
N ASP A 101 -1.02 -9.91 25.37
CA ASP A 101 -2.41 -9.67 24.96
C ASP A 101 -2.60 -10.03 23.47
N ASP A 102 -3.70 -10.72 23.13
CA ASP A 102 -4.09 -11.13 21.77
C ASP A 102 -4.12 -9.96 20.78
N LYS A 103 -4.45 -8.76 21.27
CA LYS A 103 -4.48 -7.55 20.44
C LYS A 103 -3.08 -7.13 19.99
N ILE A 104 -2.08 -7.26 20.86
CA ILE A 104 -0.69 -6.91 20.58
C ILE A 104 -0.10 -7.93 19.59
N PHE A 105 -0.44 -9.21 19.77
CA PHE A 105 -0.08 -10.26 18.83
C PHE A 105 -0.64 -9.99 17.43
N THR A 106 -1.93 -9.66 17.35
CA THR A 106 -2.61 -9.33 16.09
C THR A 106 -1.96 -8.12 15.41
N ALA A 107 -1.61 -7.08 16.18
CA ALA A 107 -0.89 -5.91 15.66
C ALA A 107 0.50 -6.27 15.11
N GLY A 108 1.25 -7.13 15.82
CA GLY A 108 2.55 -7.64 15.35
C GLY A 108 2.44 -8.40 14.03
N ARG A 109 1.43 -9.27 13.90
CA ARG A 109 1.14 -9.99 12.65
C ARG A 109 0.82 -9.04 11.49
N ILE A 110 0.01 -8.01 11.73
CA ILE A 110 -0.32 -7.02 10.69
C ILE A 110 0.95 -6.28 10.25
N ILE A 111 1.84 -5.91 11.18
CA ILE A 111 3.10 -5.24 10.86
C ILE A 111 4.01 -6.15 10.02
N TRP A 112 4.16 -7.43 10.37
CA TRP A 112 4.94 -8.36 9.56
C TRP A 112 4.33 -8.66 8.19
N ALA A 113 3.00 -8.60 8.05
CA ALA A 113 2.35 -8.72 6.75
C ALA A 113 2.72 -7.56 5.81
N PHE A 114 2.67 -6.32 6.31
CA PHE A 114 3.13 -5.15 5.54
C PHE A 114 4.63 -5.17 5.30
N ASP A 115 5.42 -5.65 6.26
CA ASP A 115 6.86 -5.81 6.09
C ASP A 115 7.17 -6.77 4.94
N LEU A 116 6.51 -7.94 4.90
CA LEU A 116 6.64 -8.92 3.81
C LEU A 116 6.37 -8.29 2.43
N GLU A 117 5.34 -7.45 2.32
CA GLU A 117 5.05 -6.70 1.08
C GLU A 117 6.22 -5.81 0.67
N LEU A 118 6.83 -5.09 1.62
CA LEU A 118 8.01 -4.26 1.35
C LEU A 118 9.23 -5.09 0.92
N TRP A 119 9.42 -6.29 1.48
CA TRP A 119 10.44 -7.23 1.01
C TRP A 119 10.17 -7.70 -0.42
N TYR A 120 8.92 -7.99 -0.79
CA TYR A 120 8.58 -8.29 -2.19
C TYR A 120 8.88 -7.11 -3.11
N LEU A 121 8.56 -5.87 -2.72
CA LEU A 121 8.93 -4.68 -3.48
C LEU A 121 10.47 -4.51 -3.57
N GLY A 122 11.19 -4.88 -2.51
CA GLY A 122 12.65 -4.92 -2.48
C GLY A 122 13.25 -5.87 -3.52
N SER A 123 12.56 -6.97 -3.86
CA SER A 123 12.98 -7.92 -4.89
C SER A 123 13.13 -7.29 -6.27
N LEU A 124 12.40 -6.19 -6.54
CA LEU A 124 12.43 -5.48 -7.82
C LEU A 124 13.83 -4.96 -8.15
N LYS A 125 14.70 -4.72 -7.16
CA LYS A 125 16.11 -4.33 -7.39
C LYS A 125 16.84 -5.32 -8.29
N PHE A 126 16.59 -6.62 -8.10
CA PHE A 126 17.17 -7.66 -8.94
C PHE A 126 16.55 -7.66 -10.33
N VAL A 127 15.24 -7.40 -10.43
CA VAL A 127 14.52 -7.28 -11.72
C VAL A 127 15.05 -6.11 -12.56
N VAL A 128 15.35 -4.97 -11.95
CA VAL A 128 15.97 -3.81 -12.64
C VAL A 128 17.32 -4.19 -13.25
N ALA A 129 18.06 -5.05 -12.56
CA ALA A 129 19.38 -5.47 -13.00
C ALA A 129 19.34 -6.48 -14.16
N LEU A 130 18.17 -7.02 -14.53
CA LEU A 130 18.01 -7.76 -15.78
C LEU A 130 18.07 -6.81 -16.97
N ARG A 131 19.01 -7.08 -17.89
CA ARG A 131 19.30 -6.28 -19.08
C ARG A 131 18.10 -6.02 -20.00
N SER A 132 17.09 -6.89 -19.97
CA SER A 132 15.86 -6.77 -20.77
C SER A 132 14.76 -5.93 -20.12
N VAL A 133 14.75 -5.80 -18.79
CA VAL A 133 13.66 -5.17 -18.01
C VAL A 133 14.08 -3.82 -17.42
N GLY A 134 15.37 -3.61 -17.15
CA GLY A 134 15.91 -2.36 -16.60
C GLY A 134 15.49 -1.10 -17.35
N PRO A 135 15.67 -1.02 -18.69
CA PRO A 135 15.25 0.16 -19.47
C PRO A 135 13.74 0.42 -19.42
N LYS A 136 12.93 -0.64 -19.42
CA LYS A 136 11.45 -0.52 -19.34
C LYS A 136 11.01 0.00 -17.98
N LEU A 137 11.64 -0.45 -16.89
CA LEU A 137 11.31 0.03 -15.55
C LEU A 137 11.77 1.47 -15.31
N PHE A 138 12.90 1.88 -15.90
CA PHE A 138 13.32 3.27 -15.87
C PHE A 138 12.34 4.18 -16.62
N MET A 139 11.83 3.74 -17.77
CA MET A 139 10.76 4.43 -18.50
C MET A 139 9.47 4.52 -17.67
N LEU A 140 9.08 3.41 -17.01
CA LEU A 140 7.92 3.37 -16.10
C LEU A 140 8.03 4.42 -14.99
N LYS A 141 9.21 4.62 -14.39
CA LYS A 141 9.40 5.64 -13.34
C LYS A 141 9.08 7.06 -13.81
N ASN A 142 9.46 7.40 -15.04
CA ASN A 142 9.15 8.72 -15.59
C ASN A 142 7.65 8.85 -15.89
N MET A 143 7.03 7.79 -16.42
CA MET A 143 5.59 7.72 -16.61
C MET A 143 4.79 7.80 -15.30
N LEU A 144 5.31 7.26 -14.19
CA LEU A 144 4.70 7.37 -12.86
C LEU A 144 4.65 8.81 -12.34
N ARG A 145 5.57 9.69 -12.77
CA ARG A 145 5.50 11.12 -12.43
C ARG A 145 4.32 11.78 -13.15
N ASP A 146 4.12 11.44 -14.42
CA ASP A 146 3.00 11.96 -15.20
C ASP A 146 1.65 11.37 -14.72
N LEU A 147 1.66 10.11 -14.26
CA LEU A 147 0.53 9.46 -13.58
C LEU A 147 0.06 10.22 -12.33
N ALA A 148 0.96 10.88 -11.60
CA ALA A 148 0.61 11.59 -10.37
C ALA A 148 -0.44 12.70 -10.61
N GLY A 149 -0.38 13.37 -11.77
CA GLY A 149 -1.39 14.36 -12.16
C GLY A 149 -2.76 13.72 -12.41
N PHE A 150 -2.80 12.56 -13.04
CA PHE A 150 -4.03 11.80 -13.25
C PHE A 150 -4.61 11.26 -11.96
N LEU A 151 -3.77 10.76 -11.04
CA LEU A 151 -4.21 10.34 -9.71
C LEU A 151 -4.85 11.49 -8.94
N TYR A 152 -4.31 12.71 -9.07
CA TYR A 152 -4.93 13.91 -8.48
C TYR A 152 -6.31 14.20 -9.06
N LEU A 153 -6.49 14.07 -10.38
CA LEU A 153 -7.80 14.22 -11.03
C LEU A 153 -8.80 13.14 -10.58
N ILE A 154 -8.37 11.88 -10.50
CA ILE A 154 -9.19 10.77 -9.98
C ILE A 154 -9.58 11.04 -8.53
N LEU A 155 -8.64 11.50 -7.69
CA LEU A 155 -8.91 11.83 -6.29
C LEU A 155 -9.96 12.93 -6.16
N ILE A 156 -9.87 14.00 -6.95
CA ILE A 156 -10.89 15.06 -6.97
C ILE A 156 -12.25 14.51 -7.42
N ALA A 157 -12.27 13.68 -8.48
CA ALA A 157 -13.50 13.11 -9.00
C ALA A 157 -14.18 12.19 -7.96
N ILE A 158 -13.41 11.36 -7.25
CA ILE A 158 -13.86 10.54 -6.12
C ILE A 158 -14.42 11.42 -5.01
N ALA A 159 -13.67 12.43 -4.56
CA ALA A 159 -14.08 13.31 -3.48
C ALA A 159 -15.36 14.09 -3.83
N ALA A 160 -15.48 14.58 -5.06
CA ALA A 160 -16.67 15.29 -5.54
C ALA A 160 -17.91 14.39 -5.50
N TYR A 161 -17.81 13.16 -6.03
CA TYR A 161 -18.90 12.21 -5.96
C TYR A 161 -19.24 11.82 -4.53
N GLY A 162 -18.22 11.51 -3.70
CA GLY A 162 -18.41 11.09 -2.31
C GLY A 162 -19.09 12.14 -1.44
N VAL A 163 -18.75 13.41 -1.62
CA VAL A 163 -19.40 14.53 -0.89
C VAL A 163 -20.85 14.71 -1.36
N VAL A 164 -21.10 14.70 -2.68
CA VAL A 164 -22.45 14.92 -3.22
C VAL A 164 -23.38 13.74 -2.93
N SER A 165 -22.90 12.49 -3.04
CA SER A 165 -23.70 11.31 -2.72
C SER A 165 -24.08 11.26 -1.24
N ARG A 166 -23.17 11.65 -0.35
CA ARG A 166 -23.45 11.80 1.08
C ARG A 166 -24.47 12.91 1.35
N ALA A 167 -24.37 14.04 0.65
CA ALA A 167 -25.34 15.13 0.78
C ALA A 167 -26.75 14.73 0.30
N LEU A 168 -26.86 13.82 -0.67
CA LEU A 168 -28.14 13.33 -1.20
C LEU A 168 -28.77 12.23 -0.35
N ILE A 169 -28.01 11.24 0.12
CA ILE A 169 -28.55 10.06 0.84
C ILE A 169 -28.66 10.30 2.36
N PHE A 170 -27.71 11.01 2.95
CA PHE A 170 -27.60 11.18 4.40
C PHE A 170 -27.72 12.65 4.79
N TYR A 171 -28.86 13.26 4.49
CA TYR A 171 -29.20 14.54 5.08
C TYR A 171 -29.40 14.35 6.59
N GLN A 172 -28.45 14.84 7.39
CA GLN A 172 -28.60 15.08 8.84
C GLN A 172 -28.53 13.88 9.81
N GLN A 173 -28.19 12.65 9.38
CA GLN A 173 -28.34 11.44 10.23
C GLN A 173 -27.07 10.76 10.78
N ILE A 174 -25.85 11.21 10.45
CA ILE A 174 -24.63 10.50 10.88
C ILE A 174 -23.85 11.34 11.91
N PRO A 175 -23.40 10.77 13.04
CA PRO A 175 -22.45 11.44 13.92
C PRO A 175 -21.16 11.78 13.14
N PHE A 176 -20.57 12.94 13.42
CA PHE A 176 -19.32 13.40 12.79
C PHE A 176 -18.10 12.62 13.33
N THR A 177 -18.12 11.30 13.25
CA THR A 177 -16.97 10.45 13.56
C THR A 177 -16.11 10.42 12.31
N GLY A 178 -14.87 10.92 12.40
CA GLY A 178 -14.01 11.11 11.22
C GLY A 178 -13.72 9.83 10.41
N THR A 179 -13.82 8.66 11.04
CA THR A 179 -13.65 7.35 10.38
C THR A 179 -14.77 7.02 9.39
N ASP A 180 -16.01 7.35 9.74
CA ASP A 180 -17.19 7.03 8.91
C ASP A 180 -17.26 7.96 7.70
N ILE A 181 -16.87 9.22 7.91
CA ILE A 181 -16.78 10.24 6.85
C ILE A 181 -15.74 9.82 5.82
N PHE A 182 -14.53 9.43 6.25
CA PHE A 182 -13.47 9.04 5.31
C PHE A 182 -13.85 7.79 4.52
N ARG A 183 -14.39 6.77 5.20
CA ARG A 183 -14.87 5.55 4.55
C ARG A 183 -15.92 5.85 3.49
N SER A 184 -16.83 6.76 3.80
CA SER A 184 -17.90 7.10 2.88
C SER A 184 -17.52 7.91 1.66
N ILE A 185 -16.64 8.89 1.83
CA ILE A 185 -16.32 9.85 0.77
C ILE A 185 -15.27 9.27 -0.17
N PHE A 186 -14.32 8.49 0.36
CA PHE A 186 -13.18 8.01 -0.41
C PHE A 186 -13.22 6.51 -0.68
N TYR A 187 -13.54 5.68 0.32
CA TYR A 187 -13.41 4.24 0.19
C TYR A 187 -14.53 3.62 -0.66
N GLU A 188 -15.80 3.95 -0.39
CA GLU A 188 -16.92 3.42 -1.18
C GLU A 188 -16.84 3.81 -2.67
N PRO A 189 -16.62 5.09 -3.04
CA PRO A 189 -16.60 5.46 -4.46
C PRO A 189 -15.35 5.01 -5.22
N TYR A 190 -14.24 4.74 -4.52
CA TYR A 190 -13.04 4.17 -5.14
C TYR A 190 -13.32 2.81 -5.80
N TRP A 191 -14.11 1.96 -5.14
CA TRP A 191 -14.48 0.64 -5.66
C TRP A 191 -15.36 0.74 -6.91
N PHE A 192 -16.14 1.81 -7.06
CA PHE A 192 -16.98 2.02 -8.25
C PHE A 192 -16.15 2.12 -9.53
N ILE A 193 -14.93 2.68 -9.47
CA ILE A 193 -14.02 2.75 -10.63
C ILE A 193 -13.77 1.37 -11.23
N TYR A 194 -13.66 0.33 -10.40
CA TYR A 194 -13.43 -1.06 -10.83
C TYR A 194 -14.70 -1.80 -11.25
N GLY A 195 -15.86 -1.13 -11.26
CA GLY A 195 -17.13 -1.72 -11.68
C GLY A 195 -17.79 -2.62 -10.63
N THR A 196 -17.32 -2.63 -9.38
CA THR A 196 -17.93 -3.40 -8.28
C THR A 196 -19.14 -2.68 -7.68
N VAL A 197 -19.99 -2.10 -8.51
CA VAL A 197 -21.23 -1.46 -8.07
C VAL A 197 -22.23 -2.57 -7.73
N SER A 198 -22.41 -2.84 -6.45
CA SER A 198 -23.54 -3.63 -6.00
C SER A 198 -24.75 -2.71 -5.96
N ASP A 199 -25.61 -2.75 -6.98
CA ASP A 199 -26.94 -2.10 -6.95
C ASP A 199 -27.70 -2.48 -5.68
N LYS A 200 -27.43 -3.67 -5.12
CA LYS A 200 -28.02 -4.15 -3.86
C LYS A 200 -27.60 -3.32 -2.65
N ASP A 201 -26.38 -2.79 -2.59
CA ASP A 201 -25.92 -2.02 -1.43
C ASP A 201 -26.57 -0.63 -1.41
N LEU A 202 -26.78 -0.05 -2.60
CA LEU A 202 -27.53 1.19 -2.78
C LEU A 202 -29.03 0.95 -2.49
N LEU A 203 -29.61 -0.13 -3.01
CA LEU A 203 -31.02 -0.47 -2.79
C LEU A 203 -31.30 -0.89 -1.33
N ASP A 204 -30.40 -1.59 -0.64
CA ASP A 204 -30.57 -1.99 0.77
C ASP A 204 -30.50 -0.78 1.70
N GLN A 205 -29.64 0.22 1.40
CA GLN A 205 -29.66 1.52 2.09
C GLN A 205 -30.98 2.28 1.87
N MET A 206 -31.66 2.06 0.73
CA MET A 206 -32.95 2.68 0.40
C MET A 206 -34.13 1.99 1.07
N VAL A 207 -34.10 0.66 1.20
CA VAL A 207 -35.18 -0.15 1.81
C VAL A 207 -35.19 0.02 3.34
N SER A 208 -34.05 0.23 3.99
CA SER A 208 -34.02 0.40 5.46
C SER A 208 -34.62 1.73 5.94
N ASN A 209 -34.71 2.76 5.08
CA ASN A 209 -35.06 4.12 5.49
C ASN A 209 -36.53 4.54 5.24
N GLY A 210 -37.36 3.64 4.73
CA GLY A 210 -38.82 3.62 4.96
C GLY A 210 -39.64 4.89 4.67
N THR A 211 -39.17 5.85 3.84
CA THR A 211 -39.92 7.08 3.55
C THR A 211 -39.95 7.41 2.06
N GLN A 212 -41.14 7.71 1.53
CA GLN A 212 -41.41 7.99 0.10
C GLN A 212 -40.64 9.22 -0.47
N SER A 213 -39.97 10.01 0.39
CA SER A 213 -39.11 11.15 0.00
C SER A 213 -37.77 10.73 -0.64
N LEU A 214 -37.35 9.47 -0.47
CA LEU A 214 -36.03 8.99 -0.91
C LEU A 214 -35.94 8.62 -2.40
N VAL A 215 -37.04 8.53 -3.14
CA VAL A 215 -37.00 8.08 -4.55
C VAL A 215 -36.32 9.12 -5.46
N ALA A 216 -36.56 10.41 -5.23
CA ALA A 216 -35.94 11.48 -6.01
C ALA A 216 -34.43 11.59 -5.73
N GLU A 217 -34.03 11.48 -4.47
CA GLU A 217 -32.62 11.52 -4.04
C GLU A 217 -31.86 10.26 -4.49
N ALA A 218 -32.51 9.10 -4.43
CA ALA A 218 -31.97 7.85 -4.95
C ALA A 218 -31.77 7.91 -6.46
N THR A 219 -32.77 8.33 -7.23
CA THR A 219 -32.65 8.45 -8.69
C THR A 219 -31.58 9.47 -9.08
N ALA A 220 -31.50 10.61 -8.39
CA ALA A 220 -30.42 11.58 -8.56
C ALA A 220 -29.04 10.97 -8.29
N THR A 221 -28.90 10.13 -7.25
CA THR A 221 -27.63 9.47 -6.93
C THR A 221 -27.24 8.42 -7.99
N HIS A 222 -28.19 7.66 -8.53
CA HIS A 222 -27.91 6.73 -9.63
C HIS A 222 -27.48 7.46 -10.92
N VAL A 223 -28.13 8.58 -11.24
CA VAL A 223 -27.74 9.43 -12.37
C VAL A 223 -26.34 10.01 -12.15
N LEU A 224 -26.06 10.51 -10.94
CA LEU A 224 -24.74 11.00 -10.56
C LEU A 224 -23.67 9.91 -10.68
N LEU A 225 -23.98 8.69 -10.25
CA LEU A 225 -23.09 7.54 -10.38
C LEU A 225 -22.80 7.20 -11.85
N ALA A 226 -23.82 7.23 -12.71
CA ALA A 226 -23.65 7.01 -14.14
C ALA A 226 -22.70 8.06 -14.76
N PHE A 227 -22.88 9.35 -14.42
CA PHE A 227 -21.97 10.41 -14.87
C PHE A 227 -20.55 10.23 -14.31
N HIS A 228 -20.41 9.87 -13.03
CA HIS A 228 -19.12 9.62 -12.40
C HIS A 228 -18.37 8.47 -13.08
N MET A 229 -19.05 7.35 -13.34
CA MET A 229 -18.51 6.20 -14.04
C MET A 229 -18.11 6.55 -15.48
N LEU A 230 -18.92 7.31 -16.21
CA LEU A 230 -18.57 7.79 -17.54
C LEU A 230 -17.31 8.67 -17.49
N PHE A 231 -17.27 9.63 -16.56
CA PHE A 231 -16.17 10.57 -16.45
C PHE A 231 -14.85 9.87 -16.07
N ILE A 232 -14.85 8.97 -15.09
CA ILE A 232 -13.63 8.27 -14.72
C ILE A 232 -13.28 7.19 -15.76
N ASN A 233 -14.19 6.27 -16.06
CA ASN A 233 -13.84 5.07 -16.82
C ASN A 233 -13.73 5.31 -18.32
N ILE A 234 -14.51 6.24 -18.88
CA ILE A 234 -14.50 6.52 -20.32
C ILE A 234 -13.63 7.72 -20.65
N LEU A 235 -13.59 8.77 -19.83
CA LEU A 235 -12.76 9.94 -20.11
C LEU A 235 -11.36 9.82 -19.49
N ILE A 236 -11.26 9.76 -18.15
CA ILE A 236 -9.95 9.84 -17.47
C ILE A 236 -9.08 8.60 -17.75
N LEU A 237 -9.62 7.38 -17.63
CA LEU A 237 -8.85 6.17 -17.88
C LEU A 237 -8.41 6.05 -19.35
N ASN A 238 -9.27 6.39 -20.31
CA ASN A 238 -8.88 6.37 -21.73
C ASN A 238 -7.86 7.46 -22.07
N LEU A 239 -7.96 8.65 -21.46
CA LEU A 239 -6.94 9.68 -21.58
C LEU A 239 -5.61 9.22 -20.98
N LEU A 240 -5.65 8.52 -19.84
CA LEU A 240 -4.47 7.94 -19.20
C LEU A 240 -3.78 6.93 -20.14
N ILE A 241 -4.56 6.03 -20.74
CA ILE A 241 -4.06 5.08 -21.73
C ILE A 241 -3.44 5.86 -22.90
N ALA A 242 -4.17 6.82 -23.49
CA ALA A 242 -3.70 7.60 -24.64
C ALA A 242 -2.40 8.38 -24.39
N VAL A 243 -2.13 8.80 -23.15
CA VAL A 243 -0.89 9.49 -22.77
C VAL A 243 0.29 8.53 -22.60
N PHE A 244 0.01 7.27 -22.25
CA PHE A 244 1.04 6.23 -22.08
C PHE A 244 1.26 5.33 -23.30
N THR A 245 0.39 5.42 -24.31
CA THR A 245 0.53 4.69 -25.58
C THR A 245 1.33 5.50 -26.58
#